data_AF-A0A3M1IVC2-F1
#
_entry.id   AF-A0A3M1IVC2-F1
#
_cell.length_a   1.000
_cell.length_b   1.000
_cell.length_c   1.000
_cell.angle_alpha   90.00
_cell.angle_beta   90.00
_cell.angle_gamma   90.00
#
_symmetry.space_group_name_H-M   'P 1'
#
loop_
_entity.id
_entity.type
_entity.pdbx_description
1 polymer ?
#
loop_
_entity_poly.entity_id
_entity_poly.type
_entity_poly.pdbx_seq_one_letter_code
_entity_poly.pdbx_strand_id
1 'polypeptide(L)'
;MKQMVTYDLMETMRNTNEWLGASARAFASYPVWGLVPNPMFKTLSAWGRVTERSFARMVIKPAWDIRTVVGEDGRDHLVEETVEIARPFGDLLRFKVPSRPERARRILLCAPMSGHYATLLRSTVASLLPDAEVWITDWHN
;
A
#
# COMPACT_ATOMS: atom_id res chain seq x y z
N MET A 1 -10.71 -15.93 21.81
CA MET A 1 -9.42 -16.55 22.19
C MET A 1 -8.83 -17.50 21.14
N LYS A 2 -9.56 -18.49 20.59
CA LYS A 2 -9.01 -19.41 19.56
C LYS A 2 -8.46 -18.73 18.29
N GLN A 3 -9.12 -17.68 17.82
CA GLN A 3 -8.66 -16.91 16.65
C GLN A 3 -7.37 -16.13 16.90
N MET A 4 -7.11 -15.72 18.13
CA MET A 4 -5.91 -14.97 18.52
C MET A 4 -4.67 -15.87 18.49
N VAL A 5 -4.77 -17.12 18.97
CA VAL A 5 -3.68 -18.12 18.88
C VAL A 5 -3.33 -18.44 17.42
N THR A 6 -4.33 -18.45 16.53
CA THR A 6 -4.11 -18.70 15.10
C THR A 6 -3.42 -17.50 14.45
N TYR A 7 -3.84 -16.28 14.80
CA TYR A 7 -3.20 -15.05 14.33
C TYR A 7 -1.75 -14.95 14.81
N ASP A 8 -1.48 -15.17 16.09
CA ASP A 8 -0.14 -15.10 16.68
C ASP A 8 0.81 -16.12 16.06
N LEU A 9 0.31 -17.33 15.77
CA LEU A 9 1.08 -18.34 15.05
C LEU A 9 1.41 -17.88 13.62
N MET A 10 0.44 -17.34 12.88
CA MET A 10 0.65 -16.81 11.53
C MET A 10 1.62 -15.63 11.52
N GLU A 11 1.52 -14.74 12.50
CA GLU A 11 2.42 -13.59 12.64
C GLU A 11 3.85 -14.03 13.02
N THR A 12 3.97 -15.06 13.86
CA THR A 12 5.26 -15.70 14.17
C THR A 12 5.89 -16.30 12.91
N MET A 13 5.10 -17.03 12.11
CA MET A 13 5.55 -17.57 10.84
C MET A 13 5.96 -16.47 9.86
N ARG A 14 5.19 -15.39 9.76
CA ARG A 14 5.51 -14.21 8.93
C ARG A 14 6.87 -13.63 9.32
N ASN A 15 7.05 -13.25 10.58
CA ASN A 15 8.29 -12.67 11.10
C ASN A 15 9.50 -13.62 10.90
N THR A 16 9.30 -14.92 11.13
CA THR A 16 10.37 -15.91 10.94
C THR A 16 10.82 -15.99 9.48
N ASN A 17 9.89 -16.00 8.53
CA ASN A 17 10.23 -16.02 7.10
C ASN A 17 10.89 -14.72 6.64
N GLU A 18 10.42 -13.57 7.12
CA GLU A 18 11.05 -12.27 6.85
C GLU A 18 12.54 -12.29 7.29
N TRP A 19 12.80 -12.75 8.52
CA TRP A 19 14.16 -12.88 9.06
C TRP A 19 15.04 -13.87 8.28
N LEU A 20 14.48 -15.03 7.90
CA LEU A 20 15.19 -16.02 7.08
C LEU A 20 15.57 -15.45 5.71
N GLY A 21 14.64 -14.75 5.05
CA GLY A 21 14.88 -14.11 3.77
C GLY A 21 15.99 -13.06 3.85
N ALA A 22 15.92 -12.16 4.84
CA ALA A 22 16.93 -11.12 5.07
C ALA A 22 18.31 -11.73 5.36
N SER A 23 18.37 -12.76 6.21
CA SER A 23 19.62 -13.45 6.58
C SER A 23 20.26 -14.15 5.37
N ALA A 24 19.47 -14.89 4.59
CA ALA A 24 19.95 -15.57 3.40
C ALA A 24 20.45 -14.59 2.33
N ARG A 25 19.74 -13.48 2.13
CA ARG A 25 20.16 -12.41 1.23
C ARG A 25 21.48 -11.79 1.69
N ALA A 26 21.60 -11.47 2.98
CA ALA A 26 22.81 -10.87 3.54
C ALA A 26 24.01 -11.81 3.36
N PHE A 27 23.88 -13.07 3.80
CA PHE A 27 24.91 -14.10 3.67
C PHE A 27 25.37 -14.29 2.22
N ALA A 28 24.43 -14.46 1.29
CA ALA A 28 24.74 -14.75 -0.11
C ALA A 28 25.31 -13.55 -0.88
N SER A 29 25.13 -12.34 -0.35
CA SER A 29 25.66 -11.10 -0.95
C SER A 29 27.03 -10.70 -0.40
N TYR A 30 27.65 -11.51 0.48
CA TYR A 30 28.99 -11.23 1.01
C TYR A 30 30.04 -11.22 -0.11
N PRO A 31 30.95 -10.21 -0.14
CA PRO A 31 31.99 -10.12 -1.17
C PRO A 31 32.93 -11.33 -1.25
N VAL A 32 33.11 -12.07 -0.13
CA VAL A 32 33.97 -13.27 -0.09
C VAL A 32 33.54 -14.34 -1.09
N TRP A 33 32.24 -14.43 -1.39
CA TRP A 33 31.70 -15.36 -2.40
C TRP A 33 32.03 -14.95 -3.83
N GLY A 34 32.48 -13.72 -4.05
CA GLY A 34 33.04 -13.28 -5.34
C GLY A 34 34.39 -13.94 -5.67
N LEU A 35 35.12 -14.42 -4.67
CA LEU A 35 36.38 -15.14 -4.85
C LEU A 35 36.16 -16.59 -5.31
N VAL A 36 34.99 -17.17 -5.02
CA VAL A 36 34.59 -18.50 -5.45
C VAL A 36 33.23 -18.39 -6.16
N PRO A 37 33.22 -17.93 -7.43
CA PRO A 37 31.99 -17.65 -8.16
C PRO A 37 31.17 -18.93 -8.36
N ASN A 38 30.10 -19.07 -7.57
CA ASN A 38 29.15 -20.17 -7.66
C ASN A 38 27.73 -19.60 -7.87
N PRO A 39 26.98 -20.07 -8.88
CA PRO A 39 25.62 -19.60 -9.15
C PRO A 39 24.65 -19.76 -7.99
N MET A 40 24.88 -20.71 -7.06
CA MET A 40 24.02 -20.93 -5.90
C MET A 40 23.87 -19.67 -5.03
N PHE A 41 24.93 -18.87 -4.87
CA PHE A 41 24.84 -17.63 -4.06
C PHE A 41 23.96 -16.57 -4.72
N LYS A 42 23.94 -16.49 -6.06
CA LYS A 42 23.01 -15.59 -6.76
C LYS A 42 21.57 -16.03 -6.58
N THR A 43 21.30 -17.34 -6.70
CA THR A 43 19.97 -17.92 -6.47
C THR A 43 19.51 -17.70 -5.04
N LEU A 44 20.37 -17.96 -4.05
CA LEU A 44 20.08 -17.76 -2.63
C LEU A 44 19.81 -16.28 -2.30
N SER A 45 20.59 -15.36 -2.88
CA SER A 45 20.36 -13.91 -2.73
C SER A 45 19.03 -13.47 -3.34
N ALA A 46 18.68 -13.99 -4.51
CA ALA A 46 17.40 -13.73 -5.16
C ALA A 46 16.21 -14.26 -4.34
N TRP A 47 16.31 -15.51 -3.87
CA TRP A 47 15.32 -16.11 -2.98
C TRP A 47 15.15 -15.28 -1.70
N GLY A 48 16.26 -14.94 -1.03
CA GLY A 48 16.23 -14.15 0.20
C GLY A 48 15.55 -12.79 0.01
N ARG A 49 15.83 -12.09 -1.11
CA ARG A 49 15.19 -10.81 -1.45
C ARG A 49 13.67 -10.93 -1.65
N VAL A 50 13.21 -11.99 -2.33
CA VAL A 50 11.78 -12.22 -2.55
C VAL A 50 11.10 -12.55 -1.23
N THR A 51 11.64 -13.52 -0.47
CA THR A 51 11.10 -13.94 0.82
C THR A 51 11.02 -12.78 1.81
N GLU A 52 12.11 -12.03 1.99
CA GLU A 52 12.14 -10.83 2.85
C GLU A 52 11.00 -9.86 2.48
N ARG A 53 10.85 -9.51 1.20
CA ARG A 53 9.82 -8.57 0.75
C ARG A 53 8.40 -9.11 0.84
N SER A 54 8.20 -10.41 0.60
CA SER A 54 6.87 -11.03 0.63
C SER A 54 6.29 -11.08 2.04
N PHE A 55 7.14 -11.23 3.05
CA PHE A 55 6.71 -11.32 4.45
C PHE A 55 6.89 -10.01 5.23
N ALA A 56 7.59 -9.01 4.67
CA ALA A 56 7.72 -7.70 5.28
C ALA A 56 6.37 -7.03 5.50
N ARG A 57 6.15 -6.53 6.71
CA ARG A 57 4.97 -5.70 7.03
C ARG A 57 5.20 -4.28 6.55
N MET A 58 4.21 -3.69 5.88
CA MET A 58 4.25 -2.27 5.53
C MET A 58 4.06 -1.46 6.81
N VAL A 59 5.15 -0.86 7.31
CA VAL A 59 5.17 -0.12 8.60
C VAL A 59 4.56 1.27 8.47
N ILE A 60 4.60 1.86 7.26
CA ILE A 60 4.17 3.23 7.01
C ILE A 60 3.09 3.21 5.93
N LYS A 61 1.95 3.84 6.23
CA LYS A 61 0.90 4.08 5.25
C LYS A 61 1.47 4.86 4.05
N PRO A 62 1.39 4.34 2.82
CA PRO A 62 1.81 5.10 1.65
C PRO A 62 0.84 6.25 1.42
N ALA A 63 1.35 7.38 0.95
CA ALA A 63 0.53 8.54 0.58
C ALA A 63 -0.45 8.18 -0.56
N TRP A 64 -1.52 8.97 -0.75
CA TRP A 64 -2.42 8.78 -1.88
C TRP A 64 -1.74 9.12 -3.21
N ASP A 65 -0.89 10.15 -3.25
CA ASP A 65 -0.08 10.54 -4.43
C ASP A 65 -0.92 10.61 -5.74
N ILE A 66 -2.18 11.04 -5.60
CA ILE A 66 -3.03 11.44 -6.72
C ILE A 66 -2.84 12.94 -6.86
N ARG A 67 -1.95 13.36 -7.76
CA ARG A 67 -1.59 14.77 -7.90
C ARG A 67 -2.51 15.51 -8.87
N THR A 68 -2.81 14.86 -9.99
CA THR A 68 -3.62 15.45 -11.05
C THR A 68 -4.61 14.46 -11.62
N VAL A 69 -5.67 14.99 -12.20
CA VAL A 69 -6.65 14.27 -13.00
C VAL A 69 -6.90 15.07 -14.28
N VAL A 70 -7.02 14.37 -15.41
CA VAL A 70 -7.32 14.99 -16.71
C VAL A 70 -8.79 15.39 -16.74
N GLY A 71 -9.04 16.68 -16.96
CA GLY A 71 -10.37 17.24 -17.14
C GLY A 71 -10.94 17.02 -18.54
N GLU A 72 -12.22 17.32 -18.73
CA GLU A 72 -12.87 17.33 -20.06
C GLU A 72 -12.27 18.36 -21.01
N ASP A 73 -11.63 19.40 -20.47
CA ASP A 73 -10.90 20.42 -21.21
C ASP A 73 -9.51 19.95 -21.69
N GLY A 74 -9.16 18.69 -21.39
CA GLY A 74 -7.87 18.09 -21.73
C GLY A 74 -6.70 18.64 -20.92
N ARG A 75 -6.96 19.37 -19.83
CA ARG A 75 -5.92 19.91 -18.93
C ARG A 75 -5.82 19.08 -17.66
N ASP A 76 -4.64 19.13 -17.05
CA ASP A 76 -4.41 18.55 -15.75
C ASP A 76 -4.95 19.47 -14.66
N HIS A 77 -5.85 18.93 -13.84
CA HIS A 77 -6.39 19.60 -12.66
C HIS A 77 -5.78 19.01 -11.40
N LEU A 78 -5.37 19.88 -10.47
CA LEU A 78 -4.82 19.46 -9.18
C LEU A 78 -5.90 18.78 -8.32
N VAL A 79 -5.50 17.69 -7.66
CA VAL A 79 -6.34 16.95 -6.72
C VAL A 79 -5.86 17.24 -5.30
N GLU A 80 -6.81 17.62 -4.45
CA GLU A 80 -6.58 17.87 -3.02
C GLU A 80 -7.33 16.82 -2.20
N GLU A 81 -6.63 16.13 -1.29
CA GLU A 81 -7.28 15.28 -0.30
C GLU A 81 -7.66 16.11 0.93
N THR A 82 -8.88 15.94 1.42
CA THR A 82 -9.37 16.61 2.64
C THR A 82 -10.05 15.60 3.53
N VAL A 83 -9.72 15.61 4.84
CA VAL A 83 -10.50 14.89 5.85
C VAL A 83 -11.79 15.65 6.10
N GLU A 84 -12.92 15.08 5.68
CA GLU A 84 -14.24 15.71 5.84
C GLU A 84 -14.90 15.33 7.16
N ILE A 85 -14.68 14.09 7.61
CA ILE A 85 -15.14 13.60 8.92
C ILE A 85 -14.02 12.82 9.56
N ALA A 86 -13.58 13.24 10.75
CA ALA A 86 -12.66 12.46 11.57
C ALA A 86 -13.44 11.61 12.60
N ARG A 87 -13.08 10.34 12.74
CA ARG A 87 -13.62 9.44 13.78
C ARG A 87 -12.50 8.62 14.44
N PRO A 88 -12.71 8.12 15.67
CA PRO A 88 -11.68 7.34 16.38
C PRO A 88 -11.23 6.04 15.69
N PHE A 89 -12.05 5.50 14.77
CA PHE A 89 -11.76 4.25 14.07
C PHE A 89 -11.25 4.47 12.63
N GLY A 90 -11.38 5.69 12.11
CA GLY A 90 -11.12 5.98 10.71
C GLY A 90 -11.67 7.33 10.28
N ASP A 91 -11.13 7.84 9.20
CA ASP A 91 -11.48 9.12 8.63
C ASP A 91 -12.25 8.94 7.31
N LEU A 92 -13.14 9.89 7.03
CA LEU A 92 -13.75 10.04 5.72
C LEU A 92 -12.95 11.07 4.94
N LEU A 93 -12.26 10.61 3.91
CA LEU A 93 -11.49 11.46 3.00
C LEU A 93 -12.36 11.82 1.80
N ARG A 94 -12.26 13.07 1.35
CA ARG A 94 -12.80 13.56 0.08
C ARG A 94 -11.64 13.99 -0.81
N PHE A 95 -11.70 13.62 -2.08
CA PHE A 95 -10.80 14.11 -3.11
C PHE A 95 -11.48 15.23 -3.88
N LYS A 96 -10.94 16.45 -3.77
CA LYS A 96 -11.47 17.65 -4.41
C LYS A 96 -10.61 18.01 -5.61
N VAL A 97 -11.26 18.57 -6.63
CA VAL A 97 -10.60 19.08 -7.83
C VAL A 97 -11.02 20.55 -8.01
N PRO A 98 -10.33 21.51 -7.36
CA PRO A 98 -10.83 22.89 -7.22
C PRO A 98 -11.03 23.62 -8.55
N SER A 99 -10.24 23.26 -9.57
CA SER A 99 -10.25 23.91 -10.88
C SER A 99 -11.38 23.45 -11.81
N ARG A 100 -12.31 22.62 -11.33
CA ARG A 100 -13.50 22.21 -12.09
C ARG A 100 -14.79 22.35 -11.27
N PRO A 101 -15.97 22.50 -11.90
CA PRO A 101 -17.24 22.46 -11.19
C PRO A 101 -17.46 21.11 -10.49
N GLU A 102 -18.26 21.14 -9.43
CA GLU A 102 -18.63 19.94 -8.66
C GLU A 102 -19.45 18.98 -9.55
N ARG A 103 -19.11 17.68 -9.52
CA ARG A 103 -19.87 16.68 -10.29
C ARG A 103 -21.19 16.35 -9.60
N ALA A 104 -22.21 16.11 -10.41
CA ALA A 104 -23.52 15.68 -9.92
C ALA A 104 -23.46 14.29 -9.27
N ARG A 105 -22.62 13.39 -9.81
CA ARG A 105 -22.46 12.03 -9.27
C ARG A 105 -21.56 12.05 -8.04
N ARG A 106 -22.06 11.49 -6.94
CA ARG A 106 -21.32 11.34 -5.67
C ARG A 106 -21.10 9.87 -5.39
N ILE A 107 -19.88 9.47 -5.08
CA ILE A 107 -19.49 8.09 -4.81
C ILE A 107 -18.79 8.01 -3.47
N LEU A 108 -19.28 7.12 -2.60
CA LEU A 108 -18.59 6.70 -1.39
C LEU A 108 -17.96 5.33 -1.63
N LEU A 109 -16.63 5.27 -1.58
CA LEU A 109 -15.85 4.04 -1.66
C LEU A 109 -15.59 3.53 -0.23
N CYS A 110 -16.13 2.37 0.11
CA CYS A 110 -15.83 1.71 1.37
C CYS A 110 -14.59 0.82 1.20
N ALA A 111 -13.45 1.24 1.76
CA ALA A 111 -12.24 0.45 1.75
C ALA A 111 -12.37 -0.79 2.66
N PRO A 112 -11.88 -1.98 2.27
CA PRO A 112 -11.95 -3.16 3.10
C PRO A 112 -10.96 -3.10 4.29
N MET A 113 -11.39 -3.50 5.48
CA MET A 113 -10.56 -3.58 6.71
C MET A 113 -9.58 -4.78 6.74
N SER A 114 -9.11 -5.26 5.58
CA SER A 114 -8.35 -6.51 5.44
C SER A 114 -6.85 -6.40 5.80
N GLY A 115 -6.50 -5.53 6.76
CA GLY A 115 -5.12 -5.30 7.19
C GLY A 115 -4.26 -4.48 6.22
N HIS A 116 -4.88 -3.88 5.20
CA HIS A 116 -4.22 -3.02 4.22
C HIS A 116 -4.77 -1.59 4.29
N TYR A 117 -3.95 -0.62 3.89
CA TYR A 117 -4.36 0.78 3.85
C TYR A 117 -5.33 1.05 2.69
N ALA A 118 -6.26 1.99 2.88
CA ALA A 118 -7.22 2.40 1.85
C ALA A 118 -6.53 2.87 0.55
N THR A 119 -5.28 3.32 0.65
CA THR A 119 -4.43 3.76 -0.47
C THR A 119 -4.16 2.69 -1.53
N LEU A 120 -4.45 1.41 -1.28
CA LEU A 120 -4.48 0.40 -2.35
C LEU A 120 -5.55 0.68 -3.42
N LEU A 121 -6.63 1.37 -3.04
CA LEU A 121 -7.68 1.80 -3.96
C LEU A 121 -7.34 3.10 -4.69
N ARG A 122 -6.08 3.56 -4.66
CA ARG A 122 -5.61 4.75 -5.35
C ARG A 122 -6.02 4.80 -6.82
N SER A 123 -5.81 3.72 -7.57
CA SER A 123 -6.18 3.66 -8.99
C SER A 123 -7.69 3.73 -9.21
N THR A 124 -8.47 3.13 -8.31
CA THR A 124 -9.93 3.22 -8.31
C THR A 124 -10.39 4.65 -8.05
N VAL A 125 -9.83 5.33 -7.04
CA VAL A 125 -10.14 6.75 -6.79
C VAL A 125 -9.77 7.60 -8.00
N ALA A 126 -8.55 7.45 -8.54
CA ALA A 126 -8.06 8.24 -9.67
C ALA A 126 -8.94 8.08 -10.92
N SER A 127 -9.43 6.86 -11.19
CA SER A 127 -10.31 6.58 -12.33
C SER A 127 -11.75 7.09 -12.16
N LEU A 128 -12.23 7.28 -10.93
CA LEU A 128 -13.57 7.81 -10.65
C LEU A 128 -13.62 9.34 -10.61
N LEU A 129 -12.50 10.00 -10.30
CA LEU A 129 -12.40 11.45 -10.17
C LEU A 129 -12.78 12.29 -11.40
N PRO A 130 -12.61 11.83 -12.65
CA PRO A 130 -13.08 12.58 -13.82
C PRO A 130 -14.60 12.79 -13.82
N ASP A 131 -15.34 11.75 -13.40
CA ASP A 131 -16.80 11.64 -13.60
C ASP A 131 -17.62 11.86 -12.32
N ALA A 132 -17.00 11.82 -11.14
CA ALA A 132 -17.70 11.90 -9.87
C ALA A 132 -16.91 12.67 -8.79
N GLU A 133 -17.66 13.12 -7.78
CA GLU A 133 -17.09 13.48 -6.49
C GLU A 133 -16.87 12.20 -5.68
N VAL A 134 -15.66 11.99 -5.18
CA VAL A 134 -15.25 10.72 -4.56
C VAL A 134 -14.90 10.93 -3.09
N TRP A 135 -15.57 10.14 -2.25
CA TRP A 135 -15.25 9.94 -0.85
C TRP A 135 -14.72 8.54 -0.63
N ILE A 136 -13.85 8.37 0.36
CA ILE A 136 -13.34 7.06 0.74
C ILE A 136 -13.20 6.95 2.26
N THR A 137 -13.56 5.78 2.80
CA THR A 137 -13.28 5.46 4.20
C THR A 137 -11.82 5.05 4.35
N ASP A 138 -11.12 5.62 5.32
CA ASP A 138 -9.73 5.32 5.63
C ASP A 138 -9.60 4.91 7.10
N TRP A 139 -9.31 3.64 7.34
CA TRP A 139 -9.29 3.06 8.67
C TRP A 139 -7.95 3.30 9.36
N HIS A 140 -7.99 3.61 10.66
CA HIS A 140 -6.78 3.69 11.49
C HIS A 140 -6.28 2.25 11.76
N ASN A 141 -4.99 2.00 11.54
CA ASN A 141 -4.36 0.66 11.60
C ASN A 141 -3.17 0.67 12.55
#